data_AF-A0A7J2RAQ5-F1
#
_entry.id   AF-A0A7J2RAQ5-F1
#
_cell.length_a   1.000
_cell.length_b   1.000
_cell.length_c   1.000
_cell.angle_alpha   90.00
_cell.angle_beta   90.00
_cell.angle_gamma   90.00
#
_symmetry.space_group_name_H-M   'P 1'
#
loop_
_entity.id
_entity.type
_entity.pdbx_description
1 polymer ?
#
loop_
_entity_poly.entity_id
_entity_poly.type
_entity_poly.pdbx_seq_one_letter_code
_entity_poly.pdbx_strand_id
1 'polypeptide(L)'
;MNNRSRRLILIILTTCLIGISLTFFSVQVNAWEIDRTGNVYYIYDGDTLNATSVGIIRLADIDTPESNESGYIAAKNYLSSLVNNELIYIDVDDVYGTDIYGRTVAIIYVRYDNERLLNVNLALLNGGYAVLEDHPNEFNPNDWTLYVNYPIKPDLTDRGSDYSDFNPDQVSPGNSSITITCDIANIGNYSSSTFYVYFYASNDSIITPSDYYIGYSGVSTIDINNFSDCSYAGVFPVNIPDGEYYIGFIIDPSDSSEEWNENNNEGYITFRQLLVDGTPPLSSISFPTLNGSNRIDKSTLISFTSSDNGGSGGSSIFYSIDGGEWKEFTGNFTLVNYNKGTHIISYYSVDILDNAEEIKSITVIKTDLSSTEIFHSVSIIIAVSLGIIVIIGMSIILLYWNKKRKDDRMDSLKEDSQREKEKIDNDITYHKDPVVNFIISDLLLQYSEIIIAIYGIGSYFDDELPSNWTKNDLDVIVFVKSLEIIPKQQWTEIRYRKKVVEGIQIWIGLIPLKRIKIKLYLVKNLYRITSGA
;
A
#
# COMPACT_ATOMS: atom_id res chain seq x y z
N MET A 1 16.84 -48.79 49.59
CA MET A 1 17.35 -49.90 48.72
C MET A 1 18.86 -49.78 48.57
N ASN A 2 19.60 -50.86 48.85
CA ASN A 2 21.06 -50.93 48.65
C ASN A 2 21.40 -50.85 47.15
N ASN A 3 22.55 -50.27 46.79
CA ASN A 3 23.07 -50.18 45.42
C ASN A 3 23.07 -51.52 44.67
N ARG A 4 23.22 -52.66 45.37
CA ARG A 4 23.08 -54.00 44.75
C ARG A 4 21.66 -54.28 44.27
N SER A 5 20.64 -53.89 45.04
CA SER A 5 19.23 -54.06 44.68
C SER A 5 18.83 -53.16 43.50
N ARG A 6 19.39 -51.94 43.42
CA ARG A 6 19.18 -51.05 42.27
C ARG A 6 19.78 -51.59 40.98
N ARG A 7 20.99 -52.16 41.03
CA ARG A 7 21.61 -52.80 39.85
C ARG A 7 20.86 -54.04 39.40
N LEU A 8 20.37 -54.86 40.32
CA LEU A 8 19.60 -56.06 39.97
C LEU A 8 18.26 -55.70 39.29
N ILE A 9 17.56 -54.67 39.79
CA ILE A 9 16.33 -54.16 39.19
C ILE A 9 16.59 -53.52 37.83
N LEU A 10 17.69 -52.77 37.68
CA LEU A 10 18.07 -52.20 36.39
C LEU A 10 18.35 -53.30 35.35
N ILE A 11 19.09 -54.35 35.73
CA ILE A 11 19.41 -55.47 34.85
C ILE A 11 18.13 -56.19 34.43
N ILE A 12 17.23 -56.50 35.38
CA ILE A 12 15.94 -57.15 35.10
C ILE A 12 15.08 -56.28 34.17
N LEU A 13 15.01 -54.97 34.41
CA LEU A 13 14.29 -54.03 33.55
C LEU A 13 14.90 -53.97 32.15
N THR A 14 16.23 -53.90 32.00
CA THR A 14 16.88 -53.90 30.68
C THR A 14 16.72 -55.24 29.96
N THR A 15 16.76 -56.37 30.65
CA THR A 15 16.51 -57.68 30.03
C THR A 15 15.05 -57.88 29.66
N CYS A 16 14.11 -57.31 30.42
CA CYS A 16 12.69 -57.26 30.03
C CYS A 16 12.47 -56.32 28.84
N LEU A 17 13.14 -55.16 28.77
CA LEU A 17 13.05 -54.23 27.65
C LEU A 17 13.62 -54.83 26.35
N ILE A 18 14.74 -55.55 26.42
CA ILE A 18 15.33 -56.26 25.28
C ILE A 18 14.49 -57.50 24.92
N GLY A 19 13.88 -58.17 25.90
CA GLY A 19 12.95 -59.28 25.68
C GLY A 19 11.61 -58.86 25.07
N ILE A 20 11.13 -57.65 25.37
CA ILE A 20 9.93 -57.05 24.78
C ILE A 20 10.22 -56.46 23.38
N SER A 21 11.45 -55.98 23.12
CA SER A 21 11.83 -55.51 21.77
C SER A 21 12.12 -56.64 20.78
N LEU A 22 12.29 -57.89 21.25
CA LEU A 22 12.55 -59.07 20.41
C LEU A 22 11.31 -59.95 20.17
N THR A 23 10.14 -59.53 20.64
CA THR A 23 8.85 -60.17 20.31
C THR A 23 7.99 -59.37 19.32
N PHE A 24 8.55 -58.36 18.67
CA PHE A 24 8.10 -57.97 17.34
C PHE A 24 8.73 -58.93 16.33
N PHE A 25 8.29 -60.19 16.37
CA PHE A 25 8.23 -60.93 15.13
C PHE A 25 7.15 -60.20 14.33
N SER A 26 7.59 -59.34 13.42
CA SER A 26 6.80 -58.90 12.30
C SER A 26 6.37 -60.19 11.59
N VAL A 27 5.17 -60.67 11.89
CA VAL A 27 4.44 -61.42 10.89
C VAL A 27 4.14 -60.35 9.86
N GLN A 28 5.02 -60.24 8.87
CA GLN A 28 4.68 -59.59 7.61
C GLN A 28 3.60 -60.50 7.03
N VAL A 29 2.36 -60.28 7.46
CA VAL A 29 1.22 -60.67 6.66
C VAL A 29 1.35 -59.77 5.45
N ASN A 30 1.90 -60.32 4.37
CA ASN A 30 1.77 -59.72 3.04
C ASN A 30 0.26 -59.76 2.77
N ALA A 31 -0.42 -58.70 3.22
CA ALA A 31 -1.80 -58.48 2.90
C ALA A 31 -1.79 -58.11 1.43
N TRP A 32 -2.53 -58.88 0.61
CA TRP A 32 -2.90 -58.44 -0.72
C TRP A 32 -3.43 -57.00 -0.61
N GLU A 33 -2.95 -56.11 -1.46
CA GLU A 33 -3.38 -54.72 -1.49
C GLU A 33 -4.00 -54.38 -2.84
N ILE A 34 -4.65 -53.22 -2.92
CA ILE A 34 -5.17 -52.71 -4.18
C ILE A 34 -4.62 -51.30 -4.33
N ASP A 35 -3.64 -51.14 -5.19
CA ASP A 35 -3.06 -49.83 -5.48
C ASP A 35 -3.90 -49.06 -6.47
N ARG A 36 -4.43 -49.76 -7.48
CA ARG A 36 -5.10 -49.13 -8.63
C ARG A 36 -6.30 -49.94 -9.08
N THR A 37 -7.19 -49.27 -9.79
CA THR A 37 -8.28 -49.92 -10.52
C THR A 37 -8.29 -49.44 -11.97
N GLY A 38 -8.87 -50.25 -12.86
CA GLY A 38 -8.98 -49.87 -14.27
C GLY A 38 -9.85 -50.81 -15.08
N ASN A 39 -10.21 -50.38 -16.30
CA ASN A 39 -10.89 -51.23 -17.27
C ASN A 39 -9.89 -51.74 -18.30
N VAL A 40 -9.92 -53.04 -18.57
CA VAL A 40 -9.11 -53.65 -19.62
C VAL A 40 -9.70 -53.29 -20.98
N TYR A 41 -8.87 -52.70 -21.85
CA TYR A 41 -9.28 -52.32 -23.20
C TYR A 41 -8.48 -53.00 -24.31
N TYR A 42 -7.39 -53.70 -23.97
CA TYR A 42 -6.63 -54.51 -24.91
C TYR A 42 -5.94 -55.68 -24.21
N ILE A 43 -5.86 -56.85 -24.86
CA ILE A 43 -5.17 -58.04 -24.36
C ILE A 43 -4.14 -58.47 -25.40
N TYR A 44 -2.86 -58.47 -25.02
CA TYR A 44 -1.76 -58.85 -25.91
C TYR A 44 -1.67 -60.37 -26.05
N ASP A 45 -1.65 -61.09 -24.93
CA ASP A 45 -1.50 -62.55 -24.85
C ASP A 45 -2.16 -63.10 -23.56
N GLY A 46 -1.70 -64.23 -23.02
CA GLY A 46 -2.28 -64.87 -21.84
C GLY A 46 -1.84 -64.27 -20.50
N ASP A 47 -0.82 -63.42 -20.48
CA ASP A 47 -0.26 -62.81 -19.27
C ASP A 47 0.05 -61.31 -19.40
N THR A 48 -0.25 -60.72 -20.55
CA THR A 48 0.00 -59.30 -20.83
C THR A 48 -1.27 -58.63 -21.37
N LEU A 49 -1.69 -57.54 -20.71
CA LEU A 49 -2.88 -56.76 -21.08
C LEU A 49 -2.65 -55.25 -20.93
N ASN A 50 -3.63 -54.44 -21.34
CA ASN A 50 -3.61 -53.00 -21.18
C ASN A 50 -4.90 -52.52 -20.50
N ALA A 51 -4.74 -51.73 -19.44
CA ALA A 51 -5.83 -51.20 -18.64
C ALA A 51 -5.78 -49.68 -18.53
N THR A 52 -6.93 -49.05 -18.33
CA THR A 52 -7.00 -47.61 -18.03
C THR A 52 -6.20 -47.29 -16.76
N SER A 53 -5.68 -46.06 -16.67
CA SER A 53 -4.96 -45.53 -15.51
C SER A 53 -3.58 -46.16 -15.21
N VAL A 54 -3.30 -47.39 -15.65
CA VAL A 54 -2.05 -48.12 -15.38
C VAL A 54 -1.21 -48.39 -16.64
N GLY A 55 -1.85 -48.54 -17.80
CA GLY A 55 -1.15 -48.85 -19.06
C GLY A 55 -0.94 -50.36 -19.25
N ILE A 56 0.23 -50.73 -19.81
CA ILE A 56 0.53 -52.14 -20.12
C ILE A 56 0.93 -52.87 -18.84
N ILE A 57 0.24 -53.98 -18.55
CA ILE A 57 0.44 -54.81 -17.38
C ILE A 57 0.98 -56.18 -17.81
N ARG A 58 2.02 -56.66 -17.14
CA ARG A 58 2.50 -58.05 -17.15
C ARG A 58 2.09 -58.71 -15.84
N LEU A 59 1.35 -59.81 -15.91
CA LEU A 59 0.93 -60.56 -14.73
C LEU A 59 2.17 -61.09 -13.99
N ALA A 60 2.29 -60.83 -12.69
CA ALA A 60 3.40 -61.31 -11.89
C ALA A 60 3.47 -62.84 -11.86
N ASP A 61 4.71 -63.36 -11.85
CA ASP A 61 5.15 -64.74 -11.59
C ASP A 61 4.47 -65.90 -12.30
N ILE A 62 3.79 -65.61 -13.41
CA ILE A 62 3.21 -66.61 -14.28
C ILE A 62 3.75 -66.42 -15.68
N ASP A 63 3.81 -67.49 -16.46
CA ASP A 63 4.16 -67.43 -17.88
C ASP A 63 3.16 -68.23 -18.70
N THR A 64 2.66 -67.63 -19.79
CA THR A 64 1.69 -68.26 -20.69
C THR A 64 2.36 -68.65 -22.02
N PRO A 65 1.84 -69.68 -22.71
CA PRO A 65 2.45 -70.12 -23.96
C PRO A 65 2.55 -68.99 -24.99
N GLU A 66 3.72 -68.85 -25.60
CA GLU A 66 4.02 -67.78 -26.56
C GLU A 66 3.21 -67.92 -27.86
N SER A 67 3.13 -66.86 -28.67
CA SER A 67 2.27 -66.82 -29.88
C SER A 67 2.49 -67.95 -30.89
N ASN A 68 3.65 -68.61 -30.86
CA ASN A 68 4.04 -69.74 -31.70
C ASN A 68 3.87 -71.12 -31.01
N GLU A 69 3.39 -71.17 -29.77
CA GLU A 69 3.26 -72.36 -28.95
C GLU A 69 1.81 -72.85 -28.85
N SER A 70 1.65 -74.13 -28.47
CA SER A 70 0.33 -74.71 -28.25
C SER A 70 -0.25 -74.19 -26.93
N GLY A 71 -1.49 -73.70 -26.96
CA GLY A 71 -2.17 -73.16 -25.77
C GLY A 71 -2.29 -71.64 -25.75
N TYR A 72 -1.53 -70.91 -26.57
CA TYR A 72 -1.56 -69.43 -26.64
C TYR A 72 -2.97 -68.86 -26.77
N ILE A 73 -3.74 -69.32 -27.77
CA ILE A 73 -5.11 -68.85 -28.00
C ILE A 73 -6.01 -69.19 -26.80
N ALA A 74 -5.80 -70.34 -26.19
CA ALA A 74 -6.61 -70.80 -25.06
C ALA A 74 -6.35 -69.95 -23.80
N ALA A 75 -5.07 -69.67 -23.50
CA ALA A 75 -4.67 -68.81 -22.38
C ALA A 75 -5.18 -67.38 -22.56
N LYS A 76 -4.97 -66.78 -23.76
CA LYS A 76 -5.49 -65.46 -24.10
C LYS A 76 -7.01 -65.37 -23.98
N ASN A 77 -7.73 -66.38 -24.46
CA ASN A 77 -9.20 -66.41 -24.35
C ASN A 77 -9.67 -66.58 -22.91
N TYR A 78 -8.95 -67.34 -22.09
CA TYR A 78 -9.28 -67.51 -20.67
C TYR A 78 -9.06 -66.21 -19.90
N LEU A 79 -7.91 -65.56 -20.05
CA LEU A 79 -7.66 -64.23 -19.48
C LEU A 79 -8.77 -63.25 -19.91
N SER A 80 -9.08 -63.20 -21.21
CA SER A 80 -10.17 -62.38 -21.75
C SER A 80 -11.52 -62.71 -21.08
N SER A 81 -11.84 -63.97 -20.86
CA SER A 81 -13.10 -64.35 -20.21
C SER A 81 -13.22 -63.90 -18.75
N LEU A 82 -12.09 -63.65 -18.07
CA LEU A 82 -12.07 -63.19 -16.69
C LEU A 82 -12.17 -61.66 -16.58
N VAL A 83 -11.52 -60.92 -17.48
CA VAL A 83 -11.33 -59.46 -17.33
C VAL A 83 -12.19 -58.60 -18.26
N ASN A 84 -12.85 -59.20 -19.26
CA ASN A 84 -13.58 -58.43 -20.27
C ASN A 84 -14.87 -57.82 -19.70
N ASN A 85 -15.07 -56.51 -19.91
CA ASN A 85 -16.18 -55.70 -19.38
C ASN A 85 -16.27 -55.59 -17.84
N GLU A 86 -15.23 -56.00 -17.11
CA GLU A 86 -15.16 -55.85 -15.66
C GLU A 86 -14.18 -54.74 -15.26
N LEU A 87 -14.40 -54.13 -14.10
CA LEU A 87 -13.39 -53.32 -13.44
C LEU A 87 -12.38 -54.27 -12.79
N ILE A 88 -11.10 -54.14 -13.15
CA ILE A 88 -10.02 -54.88 -12.50
C ILE A 88 -9.44 -54.08 -11.34
N TYR A 89 -8.99 -54.80 -10.32
CA TYR A 89 -8.26 -54.28 -9.17
C TYR A 89 -6.83 -54.79 -9.27
N ILE A 90 -5.86 -53.91 -9.06
CA ILE A 90 -4.47 -54.11 -9.45
C ILE A 90 -3.61 -53.85 -8.23
N ASP A 91 -2.83 -54.86 -7.89
CA ASP A 91 -1.76 -54.85 -6.88
C ASP A 91 -0.44 -54.77 -7.66
N VAL A 92 0.21 -53.61 -7.64
CA VAL A 92 1.37 -53.26 -8.47
C VAL A 92 2.65 -53.51 -7.66
N ASP A 93 3.64 -54.16 -8.28
CA ASP A 93 4.92 -54.44 -7.61
C ASP A 93 5.58 -53.16 -7.05
N ASP A 94 5.60 -52.99 -5.74
CA ASP A 94 6.19 -51.84 -5.06
C ASP A 94 7.72 -51.86 -5.01
N VAL A 95 8.35 -52.98 -5.40
CA VAL A 95 9.81 -53.10 -5.40
C VAL A 95 10.42 -52.54 -6.68
N TYR A 96 9.93 -52.94 -7.85
CA TYR A 96 10.46 -52.51 -9.14
C TYR A 96 9.47 -51.70 -9.97
N GLY A 97 8.15 -51.84 -9.74
CA GLY A 97 7.05 -51.14 -10.43
C GLY A 97 6.83 -51.60 -11.87
N THR A 98 7.91 -51.67 -12.64
CA THR A 98 7.92 -52.05 -14.06
C THR A 98 9.05 -53.00 -14.39
N ASP A 99 8.83 -53.88 -15.35
CA ASP A 99 9.88 -54.71 -15.90
C ASP A 99 10.83 -53.94 -16.84
N ILE A 100 11.86 -54.63 -17.35
CA ILE A 100 12.87 -54.05 -18.25
C ILE A 100 12.30 -53.56 -19.60
N TYR A 101 11.06 -53.92 -19.93
CA TYR A 101 10.35 -53.50 -21.14
C TYR A 101 9.38 -52.34 -20.87
N GLY A 102 9.31 -51.85 -19.62
CA GLY A 102 8.43 -50.76 -19.20
C GLY A 102 6.98 -51.20 -19.00
N ARG A 103 6.71 -52.50 -18.81
CA ARG A 103 5.39 -53.02 -18.46
C ARG A 103 5.24 -53.05 -16.95
N THR A 104 4.11 -52.62 -16.41
CA THR A 104 3.79 -52.69 -14.98
C THR A 104 3.66 -54.15 -14.55
N VAL A 105 4.42 -54.59 -13.55
CA VAL A 105 4.30 -55.95 -13.01
C VAL A 105 3.25 -55.94 -11.91
N ALA A 106 2.25 -56.83 -11.99
CA ALA A 106 1.11 -56.77 -11.06
C ALA A 106 0.38 -58.11 -10.87
N ILE A 107 -0.32 -58.25 -9.74
CA ILE A 107 -1.41 -59.20 -9.57
C ILE A 107 -2.72 -58.52 -9.93
N ILE A 108 -3.55 -59.22 -10.72
CA ILE A 108 -4.88 -58.74 -11.09
C ILE A 108 -5.96 -59.49 -10.34
N TYR A 109 -6.94 -58.74 -9.85
CA TYR A 109 -8.15 -59.25 -9.24
C TYR A 109 -9.41 -58.77 -9.99
N VAL A 110 -10.43 -59.62 -10.06
CA VAL A 110 -11.75 -59.29 -10.62
C VAL A 110 -12.86 -59.60 -9.65
N ARG A 111 -13.99 -58.89 -9.74
CA ARG A 111 -15.12 -59.12 -8.84
C ARG A 111 -15.71 -60.52 -9.05
N TYR A 112 -15.77 -61.32 -7.98
CA TYR A 112 -16.36 -62.66 -8.03
C TYR A 112 -17.79 -62.66 -7.47
N ASP A 113 -17.98 -62.04 -6.30
CA ASP A 113 -19.29 -61.81 -5.68
C ASP A 113 -19.25 -60.55 -4.80
N ASN A 114 -20.30 -60.28 -4.03
CA ASN A 114 -20.39 -59.06 -3.21
C ASN A 114 -19.29 -58.93 -2.14
N GLU A 115 -18.67 -60.03 -1.72
CA GLU A 115 -17.72 -60.06 -0.60
C GLU A 115 -16.30 -60.42 -1.04
N ARG A 116 -16.09 -60.83 -2.30
CA ARG A 116 -14.82 -61.41 -2.74
C ARG A 116 -14.37 -61.00 -4.13
N LEU A 117 -13.06 -60.95 -4.30
CA LEU A 117 -12.36 -60.84 -5.57
C LEU A 117 -11.69 -62.18 -5.93
N LEU A 118 -11.58 -62.48 -7.23
CA LEU A 118 -10.86 -63.61 -7.81
C LEU A 118 -9.46 -63.16 -8.22
N ASN A 119 -8.41 -63.85 -7.75
CA ASN A 119 -7.04 -63.68 -8.23
C ASN A 119 -6.89 -64.28 -9.65
N VAL A 120 -6.65 -63.42 -10.65
CA VAL A 120 -6.55 -63.80 -12.07
C VAL A 120 -5.29 -64.61 -12.35
N ASN A 121 -4.15 -64.23 -11.76
CA ASN A 121 -2.87 -64.92 -11.97
C ASN A 121 -2.97 -66.38 -11.51
N LEU A 122 -3.51 -66.60 -10.31
CA LEU A 122 -3.73 -67.94 -9.77
C LEU A 122 -4.84 -68.70 -10.49
N ALA A 123 -5.87 -68.01 -11.02
CA ALA A 123 -6.88 -68.65 -11.86
C ALA A 123 -6.28 -69.21 -13.16
N LEU A 124 -5.36 -68.48 -13.80
CA LEU A 124 -4.63 -68.94 -14.99
C LEU A 124 -3.78 -70.18 -14.69
N LEU A 125 -3.06 -70.18 -13.56
CA LEU A 125 -2.28 -71.34 -13.09
C LEU A 125 -3.20 -72.55 -12.83
N ASN A 126 -4.27 -72.37 -12.04
CA ASN A 126 -5.20 -73.44 -11.69
C ASN A 126 -5.96 -73.99 -12.90
N GLY A 127 -6.23 -73.14 -13.90
CA GLY A 127 -6.83 -73.53 -15.17
C GLY A 127 -5.88 -74.26 -16.13
N GLY A 128 -4.58 -74.32 -15.82
CA GLY A 128 -3.55 -74.91 -16.69
C GLY A 128 -3.25 -74.07 -17.93
N TYR A 129 -3.52 -72.77 -17.88
CA TYR A 129 -3.29 -71.81 -18.97
C TYR A 129 -1.96 -71.07 -18.84
N ALA A 130 -1.36 -71.08 -17.65
CA ALA A 130 -0.04 -70.55 -17.36
C ALA A 130 0.79 -71.56 -16.55
N VAL A 131 2.10 -71.40 -16.54
CA VAL A 131 3.04 -72.05 -15.64
C VAL A 131 3.61 -71.05 -14.64
N LEU A 132 4.13 -71.54 -13.52
CA LEU A 132 4.78 -70.70 -12.52
C LEU A 132 6.17 -70.29 -13.02
N GLU A 133 6.44 -68.99 -13.09
CA GLU A 133 7.76 -68.44 -13.42
C GLU A 133 8.08 -67.30 -12.45
N ASP A 134 8.63 -67.66 -11.30
CA ASP A 134 8.94 -66.75 -10.20
C ASP A 134 10.06 -65.76 -10.58
N HIS A 135 9.74 -64.48 -10.60
CA HIS A 135 10.66 -63.40 -10.93
C HIS A 135 10.98 -62.55 -9.69
N PRO A 136 12.10 -61.80 -9.69
CA PRO A 136 12.34 -60.83 -8.63
C PRO A 136 11.26 -59.73 -8.65
N ASN A 137 10.32 -59.80 -7.72
CA ASN A 137 9.31 -58.79 -7.37
C ASN A 137 8.88 -59.05 -5.91
N GLU A 138 7.91 -58.29 -5.40
CA GLU A 138 7.43 -58.47 -4.02
C GLU A 138 6.47 -59.63 -3.80
N PHE A 139 5.88 -60.15 -4.88
CA PHE A 139 4.87 -61.17 -4.82
C PHE A 139 5.50 -62.54 -4.55
N ASN A 140 4.75 -63.39 -3.84
CA ASN A 140 5.12 -64.78 -3.61
C ASN A 140 3.94 -65.67 -3.99
N PRO A 141 4.02 -66.40 -5.10
CA PRO A 141 2.93 -67.24 -5.59
C PRO A 141 2.45 -68.34 -4.62
N ASN A 142 3.28 -68.71 -3.64
CA ASN A 142 2.89 -69.68 -2.61
C ASN A 142 1.89 -69.11 -1.59
N ASP A 143 1.80 -67.79 -1.48
CA ASP A 143 0.92 -67.10 -0.53
C ASP A 143 -0.44 -66.74 -1.16
N TRP A 144 -0.58 -66.90 -2.48
CA TRP A 144 -1.79 -66.53 -3.19
C TRP A 144 -2.97 -67.44 -2.86
N THR A 145 -4.14 -66.83 -2.65
CA THR A 145 -5.43 -67.52 -2.59
C THR A 145 -6.26 -67.20 -3.83
N LEU A 146 -7.06 -68.17 -4.28
CA LEU A 146 -7.89 -67.98 -5.48
C LEU A 146 -8.93 -66.87 -5.26
N TYR A 147 -9.41 -66.74 -4.03
CA TYR A 147 -10.32 -65.67 -3.64
C TYR A 147 -9.71 -64.86 -2.49
N VAL A 148 -9.82 -63.55 -2.57
CA VAL A 148 -9.53 -62.59 -1.50
C VAL A 148 -10.80 -61.84 -1.14
N ASN A 149 -10.86 -61.24 0.05
CA ASN A 149 -12.03 -60.43 0.41
C ASN A 149 -12.09 -59.19 -0.50
N TYR A 150 -13.27 -58.69 -0.80
CA TYR A 150 -13.43 -57.41 -1.46
C TYR A 150 -13.25 -56.29 -0.42
N PRO A 151 -12.42 -55.26 -0.66
CA PRO A 151 -12.28 -54.18 0.30
C PRO A 151 -13.62 -53.47 0.52
N ILE A 152 -13.96 -53.27 1.79
CA ILE A 152 -15.13 -52.49 2.19
C ILE A 152 -14.64 -51.20 2.82
N LYS A 153 -14.71 -50.11 2.07
CA LYS A 153 -14.21 -48.79 2.47
C LYS A 153 -15.22 -47.69 2.11
N PRO A 154 -15.36 -46.65 2.93
CA PRO A 154 -16.01 -45.40 2.51
C PRO A 154 -15.20 -44.71 1.39
N ASP A 155 -15.81 -43.71 0.76
CA ASP A 155 -15.17 -42.79 -0.19
C ASP A 155 -15.91 -41.46 -0.06
N LEU A 156 -15.34 -40.54 0.71
CA LEU A 156 -15.87 -39.27 1.12
C LEU A 156 -15.45 -38.21 0.12
N THR A 157 -16.41 -37.52 -0.47
CA THR A 157 -16.14 -36.51 -1.51
C THR A 157 -17.00 -35.28 -1.29
N ASP A 158 -16.47 -34.13 -1.68
CA ASP A 158 -17.28 -32.91 -1.82
C ASP A 158 -18.39 -33.12 -2.87
N ARG A 159 -19.61 -32.66 -2.59
CA ARG A 159 -20.71 -32.65 -3.55
C ARG A 159 -20.68 -31.45 -4.51
N GLY A 160 -19.74 -30.54 -4.31
CA GLY A 160 -19.44 -29.44 -5.21
C GLY A 160 -19.91 -28.08 -4.68
N SER A 161 -19.43 -27.02 -5.34
CA SER A 161 -19.63 -25.63 -4.90
C SER A 161 -21.07 -25.14 -4.87
N ASP A 162 -22.01 -25.83 -5.51
CA ASP A 162 -23.44 -25.51 -5.43
C ASP A 162 -24.03 -25.81 -4.04
N TYR A 163 -23.34 -26.65 -3.25
CA TYR A 163 -23.73 -27.05 -1.89
C TYR A 163 -22.76 -26.51 -0.83
N SER A 164 -21.86 -25.61 -1.21
CA SER A 164 -20.88 -25.00 -0.32
C SER A 164 -20.99 -23.47 -0.37
N ASP A 165 -20.85 -22.81 0.78
CA ASP A 165 -20.91 -21.34 0.85
C ASP A 165 -20.14 -20.80 2.06
N PHE A 166 -19.87 -19.50 2.07
CA PHE A 166 -19.34 -18.79 3.25
C PHE A 166 -19.98 -17.42 3.42
N ASN A 167 -20.19 -16.97 4.65
CA ASN A 167 -20.75 -15.65 4.93
C ASN A 167 -20.16 -15.06 6.22
N PRO A 168 -19.80 -13.77 6.27
CA PRO A 168 -19.91 -12.75 5.21
C PRO A 168 -18.84 -12.89 4.10
N ASP A 169 -18.88 -12.03 3.08
CA ASP A 169 -17.92 -11.98 1.97
C ASP A 169 -16.66 -11.14 2.24
N GLN A 170 -16.63 -10.42 3.37
CA GLN A 170 -15.48 -9.68 3.87
C GLN A 170 -15.34 -9.88 5.39
N VAL A 171 -14.11 -10.02 5.89
CA VAL A 171 -13.84 -10.24 7.32
C VAL A 171 -12.60 -9.48 7.81
N SER A 172 -12.66 -9.01 9.06
CA SER A 172 -11.50 -8.51 9.80
C SER A 172 -10.90 -9.62 10.67
N PRO A 173 -9.61 -9.96 10.50
CA PRO A 173 -8.91 -10.97 11.30
C PRO A 173 -9.06 -10.76 12.81
N GLY A 174 -9.51 -11.80 13.51
CA GLY A 174 -9.70 -11.79 14.97
C GLY A 174 -10.94 -11.05 15.47
N ASN A 175 -11.67 -10.36 14.58
CA ASN A 175 -12.84 -9.56 14.96
C ASN A 175 -14.14 -10.10 14.35
N SER A 176 -14.16 -10.34 13.04
CA SER A 176 -15.36 -10.80 12.34
C SER A 176 -15.61 -12.28 12.60
N SER A 177 -16.89 -12.66 12.69
CA SER A 177 -17.30 -14.06 12.62
C SER A 177 -17.52 -14.47 11.17
N ILE A 178 -17.15 -15.71 10.84
CA ILE A 178 -17.45 -16.34 9.56
C ILE A 178 -18.23 -17.63 9.79
N THR A 179 -19.18 -17.90 8.90
CA THR A 179 -19.82 -19.21 8.74
C THR A 179 -19.38 -19.79 7.41
N ILE A 180 -18.97 -21.06 7.40
CA ILE A 180 -18.65 -21.83 6.19
C ILE A 180 -19.53 -23.08 6.21
N THR A 181 -20.14 -23.41 5.07
CA THR A 181 -20.97 -24.59 4.87
C THR A 181 -20.47 -25.39 3.68
N CYS A 182 -20.63 -26.70 3.76
CA CYS A 182 -20.28 -27.68 2.74
C CYS A 182 -21.21 -28.89 2.85
N ASP A 183 -21.17 -29.80 1.87
CA ASP A 183 -21.96 -31.04 1.89
C ASP A 183 -21.08 -32.21 1.39
N ILE A 184 -20.93 -33.22 2.23
CA ILE A 184 -20.02 -34.36 1.99
C ILE A 184 -20.84 -35.59 1.62
N ALA A 185 -20.51 -36.25 0.52
CA ALA A 185 -21.10 -37.53 0.12
C ALA A 185 -20.17 -38.69 0.47
N ASN A 186 -20.75 -39.84 0.81
CA ASN A 186 -20.05 -41.12 0.81
C ASN A 186 -20.43 -41.92 -0.44
N ILE A 187 -19.56 -41.94 -1.44
CA ILE A 187 -19.71 -42.69 -2.70
C ILE A 187 -19.06 -44.08 -2.65
N GLY A 188 -18.51 -44.44 -1.50
CA GLY A 188 -17.84 -45.72 -1.28
C GLY A 188 -18.84 -46.87 -1.17
N ASN A 189 -18.36 -48.01 -0.67
CA ASN A 189 -19.17 -49.22 -0.54
C ASN A 189 -19.43 -49.62 0.93
N TYR A 190 -19.05 -48.75 1.86
CA TYR A 190 -19.17 -48.96 3.30
C TYR A 190 -19.48 -47.63 4.01
N SER A 191 -20.16 -47.69 5.15
CA SER A 191 -20.42 -46.47 5.95
C SER A 191 -19.10 -45.92 6.53
N SER A 192 -18.98 -44.59 6.60
CA SER A 192 -17.81 -43.95 7.22
C SER A 192 -17.81 -44.08 8.74
N SER A 193 -16.67 -43.84 9.38
CA SER A 193 -16.70 -43.51 10.81
C SER A 193 -17.08 -42.03 11.01
N THR A 194 -17.00 -41.53 12.24
CA THR A 194 -17.08 -40.08 12.49
C THR A 194 -15.74 -39.45 12.14
N PHE A 195 -15.75 -38.37 11.37
CA PHE A 195 -14.55 -37.70 10.88
C PHE A 195 -14.65 -36.18 11.06
N TYR A 196 -13.59 -35.47 10.67
CA TYR A 196 -13.53 -34.02 10.72
C TYR A 196 -13.29 -33.44 9.33
N VAL A 197 -13.89 -32.28 9.08
CA VAL A 197 -13.62 -31.45 7.90
C VAL A 197 -12.89 -30.21 8.36
N TYR A 198 -11.71 -29.94 7.79
CA TYR A 198 -10.86 -28.80 8.14
C TYR A 198 -11.01 -27.72 7.06
N PHE A 199 -11.24 -26.48 7.47
CA PHE A 199 -11.45 -25.34 6.59
C PHE A 199 -10.21 -24.47 6.49
N TYR A 200 -9.93 -23.96 5.29
CA TYR A 200 -8.73 -23.21 4.96
C TYR A 200 -9.05 -21.99 4.09
N ALA A 201 -8.24 -20.94 4.24
CA ALA A 201 -8.12 -19.83 3.32
C ALA A 201 -6.84 -20.02 2.47
N SER A 202 -7.00 -20.18 1.16
CA SER A 202 -5.92 -20.41 0.19
C SER A 202 -5.74 -19.23 -0.77
N ASN A 203 -4.51 -19.04 -1.24
CA ASN A 203 -4.20 -18.03 -2.26
C ASN A 203 -4.54 -18.50 -3.69
N ASP A 204 -4.80 -19.79 -3.88
CA ASP A 204 -5.17 -20.37 -5.16
C ASP A 204 -6.30 -21.40 -5.02
N SER A 205 -6.67 -22.06 -6.12
CA SER A 205 -7.78 -23.02 -6.16
C SER A 205 -7.39 -24.43 -5.69
N ILE A 206 -6.16 -24.65 -5.22
CA ILE A 206 -5.67 -25.95 -4.75
C ILE A 206 -5.58 -25.87 -3.23
N ILE A 207 -6.49 -26.57 -2.56
CA ILE A 207 -6.55 -26.56 -1.11
C ILE A 207 -5.56 -27.59 -0.56
N THR A 208 -4.67 -27.15 0.32
CA THR A 208 -3.64 -28.00 0.93
C THR A 208 -3.52 -27.73 2.43
N PRO A 209 -2.96 -28.67 3.22
CA PRO A 209 -2.68 -28.43 4.63
C PRO A 209 -1.66 -27.30 4.91
N SER A 210 -1.00 -26.76 3.89
CA SER A 210 -0.08 -25.63 4.01
C SER A 210 -0.80 -24.27 3.96
N ASP A 211 -2.07 -24.24 3.58
CA ASP A 211 -2.89 -23.04 3.54
C ASP A 211 -3.25 -22.54 4.95
N TYR A 212 -3.85 -21.35 5.04
CA TYR A 212 -4.21 -20.77 6.32
C TYR A 212 -5.41 -21.47 6.93
N TYR A 213 -5.17 -22.23 8.00
CA TYR A 213 -6.22 -22.92 8.74
C TYR A 213 -7.21 -21.95 9.41
N ILE A 214 -8.50 -22.16 9.15
CA ILE A 214 -9.62 -21.37 9.71
C ILE A 214 -10.23 -22.07 10.92
N GLY A 215 -10.56 -23.35 10.77
CA GLY A 215 -11.31 -24.11 11.76
C GLY A 215 -11.72 -25.48 11.25
N TYR A 216 -12.56 -26.17 12.01
CA TYR A 216 -12.99 -27.52 11.67
C TYR A 216 -14.44 -27.77 12.08
N SER A 217 -15.08 -28.73 11.42
CA SER A 217 -16.39 -29.25 11.78
C SER A 217 -16.34 -30.76 11.92
N GLY A 218 -17.04 -31.31 12.91
CA GLY A 218 -17.18 -32.76 13.07
C GLY A 218 -18.38 -33.26 12.29
N VAL A 219 -18.18 -34.30 11.48
CA VAL A 219 -19.23 -34.93 10.69
C VAL A 219 -19.44 -36.35 11.24
N SER A 220 -20.70 -36.67 11.55
CA SER A 220 -21.06 -38.02 12.01
C SER A 220 -20.95 -39.03 10.87
N THR A 221 -21.08 -40.31 11.18
CA THR A 221 -21.10 -41.37 10.15
C THR A 221 -22.05 -41.04 9.01
N ILE A 222 -21.55 -41.22 7.79
CA ILE A 222 -22.32 -41.15 6.55
C ILE A 222 -22.47 -42.56 6.00
N ASP A 223 -23.72 -43.02 5.92
CA ASP A 223 -24.04 -44.31 5.31
C ASP A 223 -23.71 -44.34 3.82
N ILE A 224 -23.50 -45.54 3.30
CA ILE A 224 -23.24 -45.78 1.87
C ILE A 224 -24.28 -45.05 0.98
N ASN A 225 -23.81 -44.35 -0.05
CA ASN A 225 -24.62 -43.58 -1.00
C ASN A 225 -25.48 -42.47 -0.36
N ASN A 226 -25.05 -41.95 0.79
CA ASN A 226 -25.72 -40.85 1.48
C ASN A 226 -24.78 -39.64 1.59
N PHE A 227 -25.31 -38.53 2.11
CA PHE A 227 -24.55 -37.29 2.31
C PHE A 227 -24.89 -36.64 3.65
N SER A 228 -24.04 -35.71 4.08
CA SER A 228 -24.24 -34.91 5.29
C SER A 228 -23.68 -33.50 5.10
N ASP A 229 -24.48 -32.53 5.54
CA ASP A 229 -24.04 -31.15 5.68
C ASP A 229 -22.88 -31.08 6.69
N CYS A 230 -21.91 -30.21 6.38
CA CYS A 230 -20.86 -29.76 7.28
C CYS A 230 -20.93 -28.24 7.43
N SER A 231 -20.77 -27.75 8.66
CA SER A 231 -20.77 -26.31 8.91
C SER A 231 -19.80 -25.95 10.02
N TYR A 232 -19.02 -24.90 9.77
CA TYR A 232 -18.20 -24.22 10.75
C TYR A 232 -18.75 -22.81 10.97
N ALA A 233 -18.79 -22.37 12.22
CA ALA A 233 -19.08 -20.98 12.59
C ALA A 233 -18.14 -20.56 13.72
N GLY A 234 -17.42 -19.47 13.52
CA GLY A 234 -16.43 -19.00 14.49
C GLY A 234 -15.83 -17.65 14.15
N VAL A 235 -14.99 -17.14 15.04
CA VAL A 235 -14.22 -15.91 14.80
C VAL A 235 -13.13 -16.20 13.77
N PHE A 236 -13.01 -15.37 12.74
CA PHE A 236 -11.98 -15.52 11.72
C PHE A 236 -10.58 -15.36 12.34
N PRO A 237 -9.60 -16.23 12.03
CA PRO A 237 -8.32 -16.22 12.75
C PRO A 237 -7.52 -14.94 12.56
N VAL A 238 -6.86 -14.49 13.64
CA VAL A 238 -6.06 -13.24 13.67
C VAL A 238 -4.75 -13.33 12.86
N ASN A 239 -4.29 -14.54 12.55
CA ASN A 239 -3.00 -14.78 11.90
C ASN A 239 -3.09 -14.88 10.37
N ILE A 240 -4.26 -14.66 9.78
CA ILE A 240 -4.46 -14.65 8.33
C ILE A 240 -4.27 -13.20 7.84
N PRO A 241 -3.25 -12.90 7.03
CA PRO A 241 -2.99 -11.55 6.56
C PRO A 241 -4.07 -11.04 5.61
N ASP A 242 -4.14 -9.71 5.45
CA ASP A 242 -5.01 -9.07 4.48
C ASP A 242 -4.79 -9.58 3.05
N GLY A 243 -5.87 -9.76 2.31
CA GLY A 243 -5.85 -10.29 0.94
C GLY A 243 -7.17 -10.94 0.52
N GLU A 244 -7.22 -11.40 -0.73
CA GLU A 244 -8.34 -12.20 -1.26
C GLU A 244 -7.98 -13.68 -1.23
N TYR A 245 -8.88 -14.50 -0.68
CA TYR A 245 -8.64 -15.93 -0.47
C TYR A 245 -9.76 -16.79 -1.05
N TYR A 246 -9.38 -17.93 -1.63
CA TYR A 246 -10.30 -19.03 -1.88
C TYR A 246 -10.59 -19.72 -0.55
N ILE A 247 -11.87 -19.95 -0.27
CA ILE A 247 -12.29 -20.71 0.91
C ILE A 247 -12.54 -22.15 0.49
N GLY A 248 -11.88 -23.07 1.16
CA GLY A 248 -12.01 -24.50 0.89
C GLY A 248 -11.80 -25.35 2.12
N PHE A 249 -11.84 -26.66 1.92
CA PHE A 249 -11.82 -27.63 2.99
C PHE A 249 -11.20 -28.95 2.56
N ILE A 250 -10.67 -29.67 3.55
CA ILE A 250 -10.13 -31.02 3.42
C ILE A 250 -10.95 -31.94 4.33
N ILE A 251 -11.43 -33.03 3.77
CA ILE A 251 -12.27 -34.05 4.39
C ILE A 251 -11.36 -35.13 5.00
N ASP A 252 -11.69 -35.52 6.23
CA ASP A 252 -10.96 -36.52 7.04
C ASP A 252 -9.42 -36.47 6.92
N PRO A 253 -8.75 -35.30 7.09
CA PRO A 253 -7.30 -35.21 6.95
C PRO A 253 -6.53 -35.99 8.04
N SER A 254 -7.23 -36.57 9.02
CA SER A 254 -6.67 -37.42 10.07
C SER A 254 -6.71 -38.90 9.72
N ASP A 255 -7.24 -39.28 8.55
CA ASP A 255 -7.38 -40.66 8.10
C ASP A 255 -8.10 -41.52 9.15
N SER A 256 -9.24 -40.98 9.65
CA SER A 256 -10.05 -41.64 10.68
C SER A 256 -10.81 -42.84 10.10
N SER A 257 -11.14 -42.78 8.81
CA SER A 257 -11.68 -43.87 8.01
C SER A 257 -10.83 -44.04 6.77
N GLU A 258 -10.15 -45.17 6.62
CA GLU A 258 -9.40 -45.47 5.39
C GLU A 258 -10.35 -45.55 4.19
N GLU A 259 -10.09 -44.78 3.14
CA GLU A 259 -11.00 -44.56 2.02
C GLU A 259 -10.58 -45.33 0.77
N TRP A 260 -11.49 -45.39 -0.22
CA TRP A 260 -11.16 -45.94 -1.54
C TRP A 260 -10.24 -45.04 -2.34
N ASN A 261 -10.43 -43.74 -2.25
CA ASN A 261 -9.63 -42.75 -2.94
C ASN A 261 -9.35 -41.60 -1.98
N GLU A 262 -8.08 -41.43 -1.63
CA GLU A 262 -7.63 -40.38 -0.72
C GLU A 262 -7.39 -39.03 -1.43
N ASN A 263 -7.59 -38.98 -2.76
CA ASN A 263 -7.23 -37.84 -3.61
C ASN A 263 -8.43 -37.07 -4.16
N ASN A 264 -9.63 -37.27 -3.60
CA ASN A 264 -10.85 -36.52 -3.93
C ASN A 264 -11.52 -35.94 -2.67
N ASN A 265 -10.70 -35.71 -1.64
CA ASN A 265 -11.15 -35.32 -0.30
C ASN A 265 -11.04 -33.81 -0.09
N GLU A 266 -10.80 -33.05 -1.15
CA GLU A 266 -10.72 -31.60 -1.13
C GLU A 266 -11.88 -30.93 -1.89
N GLY A 267 -12.35 -29.80 -1.37
CA GLY A 267 -13.38 -28.97 -1.99
C GLY A 267 -13.11 -27.49 -1.75
N TYR A 268 -13.59 -26.64 -2.66
CA TYR A 268 -13.51 -25.18 -2.47
C TYR A 268 -14.67 -24.45 -3.15
N ILE A 269 -14.89 -23.23 -2.70
CA ILE A 269 -15.97 -22.37 -3.18
C ILE A 269 -15.48 -21.64 -4.44
N THR A 270 -16.08 -21.98 -5.58
CA THR A 270 -15.53 -21.65 -6.92
C THR A 270 -15.94 -20.28 -7.46
N PHE A 271 -17.03 -19.70 -6.94
CA PHE A 271 -17.69 -18.55 -7.57
C PHE A 271 -17.35 -17.20 -6.93
N ARG A 272 -16.66 -17.17 -5.78
CA ARG A 272 -16.17 -15.94 -5.12
C ARG A 272 -15.01 -16.22 -4.17
N GLN A 273 -14.25 -15.18 -3.87
CA GLN A 273 -13.20 -15.17 -2.85
C GLN A 273 -13.67 -14.38 -1.62
N LEU A 274 -13.09 -14.69 -0.47
CA LEU A 274 -13.26 -13.94 0.77
C LEU A 274 -12.23 -12.81 0.80
N LEU A 275 -12.68 -11.58 1.03
CA LEU A 275 -11.77 -10.47 1.33
C LEU A 275 -11.43 -10.48 2.83
N VAL A 276 -10.16 -10.55 3.14
CA VAL A 276 -9.63 -10.39 4.49
C VAL A 276 -9.00 -9.01 4.58
N ASP A 277 -9.46 -8.22 5.54
CA ASP A 277 -8.96 -6.87 5.77
C ASP A 277 -9.00 -6.49 7.27
N GLY A 278 -7.81 -6.40 7.86
CA GLY A 278 -7.58 -5.88 9.20
C GLY A 278 -6.89 -4.52 9.22
N THR A 279 -6.73 -3.85 8.06
CA THR A 279 -6.03 -2.56 7.96
C THR A 279 -7.02 -1.42 8.17
N PRO A 280 -6.82 -0.54 9.18
CA PRO A 280 -7.70 0.61 9.34
C PRO A 280 -7.54 1.66 8.23
N PRO A 281 -8.62 2.40 7.91
CA PRO A 281 -8.56 3.50 6.95
C PRO A 281 -7.76 4.66 7.51
N LEU A 282 -7.12 5.45 6.63
CA LEU A 282 -6.31 6.60 7.02
C LEU A 282 -7.04 7.92 6.79
N SER A 283 -7.28 8.67 7.86
CA SER A 283 -7.87 10.01 7.75
C SER A 283 -6.85 11.15 7.72
N SER A 284 -7.25 12.28 7.13
CA SER A 284 -6.52 13.55 7.12
C SER A 284 -7.46 14.74 7.29
N ILE A 285 -6.98 15.77 7.97
CA ILE A 285 -7.70 17.03 8.19
C ILE A 285 -7.18 18.13 7.25
N SER A 286 -8.09 18.95 6.74
CA SER A 286 -7.76 20.11 5.91
C SER A 286 -8.62 21.32 6.29
N PHE A 287 -8.00 22.50 6.28
CA PHE A 287 -8.67 23.79 6.46
C PHE A 287 -7.79 24.92 5.89
N PRO A 288 -8.38 26.03 5.43
CA PRO A 288 -7.63 27.22 5.06
C PRO A 288 -6.83 27.76 6.25
N THR A 289 -5.50 27.84 6.10
CA THR A 289 -4.63 28.39 7.14
C THR A 289 -4.51 29.91 7.01
N LEU A 290 -4.66 30.63 8.12
CA LEU A 290 -4.36 32.07 8.15
C LEU A 290 -2.84 32.27 8.30
N ASN A 291 -2.22 32.91 7.29
CA ASN A 291 -0.79 33.24 7.24
C ASN A 291 0.16 32.02 7.41
N GLY A 292 -0.24 30.84 6.89
CA GLY A 292 0.60 29.63 6.96
C GLY A 292 0.76 29.05 8.38
N SER A 293 -0.12 29.41 9.30
CA SER A 293 -0.18 28.87 10.66
C SER A 293 -1.53 28.19 10.90
N ASN A 294 -1.62 27.30 11.90
CA ASN A 294 -2.88 26.65 12.32
C ASN A 294 -3.87 27.64 12.99
N ARG A 295 -4.01 28.83 12.42
CA ARG A 295 -4.93 29.88 12.84
C ARG A 295 -6.16 29.84 11.96
N ILE A 296 -7.31 29.90 12.61
CA ILE A 296 -8.62 29.85 11.97
C ILE A 296 -9.50 30.99 12.49
N ASP A 297 -10.55 31.31 11.75
CA ASP A 297 -11.61 32.22 12.17
C ASP A 297 -12.96 31.48 12.30
N LYS A 298 -14.02 32.21 12.67
CA LYS A 298 -15.37 31.64 12.83
C LYS A 298 -15.99 31.06 11.54
N SER A 299 -15.49 31.46 10.37
CA SER A 299 -15.96 31.04 9.05
C SER A 299 -15.08 29.98 8.39
N THR A 300 -13.95 29.63 9.02
CA THR A 300 -13.02 28.64 8.46
C THR A 300 -13.67 27.27 8.46
N LEU A 301 -13.88 26.73 7.26
CA LEU A 301 -14.40 25.38 7.06
C LEU A 301 -13.29 24.36 7.30
N ILE A 302 -13.54 23.46 8.23
CA ILE A 302 -12.73 22.28 8.49
C ILE A 302 -13.36 21.11 7.74
N SER A 303 -12.54 20.40 6.99
CA SER A 303 -12.92 19.19 6.27
C SER A 303 -11.99 18.04 6.66
N PHE A 304 -12.50 16.82 6.57
CA PHE A 304 -11.70 15.61 6.66
C PHE A 304 -11.81 14.82 5.36
N THR A 305 -10.79 14.02 5.07
CA THR A 305 -10.82 13.00 4.03
C THR A 305 -10.24 11.71 4.59
N SER A 306 -10.72 10.57 4.13
CA SER A 306 -10.20 9.24 4.50
C SER A 306 -9.95 8.42 3.25
N SER A 307 -8.96 7.54 3.31
CA SER A 307 -8.67 6.56 2.27
C SER A 307 -8.37 5.22 2.90
N ASP A 308 -9.02 4.19 2.36
CA ASP A 308 -8.86 2.80 2.79
C ASP A 308 -7.94 2.00 1.85
N ASN A 309 -7.40 2.63 0.80
CA ASN A 309 -6.34 2.10 -0.08
C ASN A 309 -6.49 0.65 -0.57
N GLY A 310 -7.72 0.16 -0.77
CA GLY A 310 -7.98 -1.20 -1.26
C GLY A 310 -8.37 -2.21 -0.18
N GLY A 311 -8.63 -1.77 1.05
CA GLY A 311 -9.29 -2.55 2.09
C GLY A 311 -10.76 -2.84 1.78
N SER A 312 -11.52 -3.12 2.82
CA SER A 312 -12.94 -3.48 2.80
C SER A 312 -13.84 -2.40 2.18
N GLY A 313 -13.35 -1.17 2.13
CA GLY A 313 -14.04 -0.06 1.51
C GLY A 313 -15.09 0.56 2.42
N GLY A 314 -15.40 1.83 2.13
CA GLY A 314 -16.17 2.67 3.06
C GLY A 314 -15.31 3.12 4.24
N SER A 315 -15.47 4.38 4.64
CA SER A 315 -14.83 4.88 5.86
C SER A 315 -15.66 6.00 6.46
N SER A 316 -15.95 5.88 7.76
CA SER A 316 -16.56 6.94 8.56
C SER A 316 -15.47 7.62 9.38
N ILE A 317 -15.49 8.95 9.43
CA ILE A 317 -14.54 9.75 10.21
C ILE A 317 -15.27 10.27 11.44
N PHE A 318 -14.68 10.12 12.62
CA PHE A 318 -15.17 10.66 13.88
C PHE A 318 -14.21 11.74 14.38
N TYR A 319 -14.75 12.83 14.91
CA TYR A 319 -13.95 13.92 15.49
C TYR A 319 -14.50 14.41 16.83
N SER A 320 -13.62 14.91 17.68
CA SER A 320 -13.91 15.54 18.96
C SER A 320 -13.13 16.86 19.08
N ILE A 321 -13.74 17.85 19.73
CA ILE A 321 -13.12 19.17 19.96
C ILE A 321 -12.98 19.36 21.47
N ASP A 322 -11.76 19.66 21.91
CA ASP A 322 -11.39 19.89 23.32
C ASP A 322 -11.77 18.75 24.27
N GLY A 323 -11.75 17.50 23.78
CA GLY A 323 -12.14 16.32 24.55
C GLY A 323 -13.63 16.18 24.81
N GLY A 324 -14.48 16.87 24.03
CA GLY A 324 -15.93 16.69 24.03
C GLY A 324 -16.39 15.36 23.42
N GLU A 325 -17.70 15.22 23.19
CA GLU A 325 -18.28 14.04 22.56
C GLU A 325 -17.76 13.84 21.12
N TRP A 326 -17.54 12.58 20.75
CA TRP A 326 -17.21 12.18 19.38
C TRP A 326 -18.42 12.36 18.45
N LYS A 327 -18.18 12.97 17.30
CA LYS A 327 -19.17 13.24 16.27
C LYS A 327 -18.73 12.64 14.95
N GLU A 328 -19.64 12.02 14.24
CA GLU A 328 -19.39 11.59 12.86
C GLU A 328 -19.30 12.80 11.92
N PHE A 329 -18.31 12.81 11.05
CA PHE A 329 -18.11 13.81 10.02
C PHE A 329 -19.04 13.54 8.84
N THR A 330 -20.16 14.26 8.80
CA THR A 330 -21.13 14.20 7.69
C THR A 330 -21.01 15.38 6.70
N GLY A 331 -20.13 16.33 7.00
CA GLY A 331 -19.87 17.50 6.18
C GLY A 331 -19.00 18.53 6.89
N ASN A 332 -18.51 19.50 6.11
CA ASN A 332 -17.63 20.55 6.62
C ASN A 332 -18.29 21.31 7.78
N PHE A 333 -17.51 21.64 8.80
CA PHE A 333 -17.99 22.37 9.98
C PHE A 333 -17.05 23.53 10.33
N THR A 334 -17.49 24.39 11.25
CA THR A 334 -16.70 25.51 11.76
C THR A 334 -16.65 25.47 13.28
N LEU A 335 -15.68 26.15 13.88
CA LEU A 335 -15.61 26.36 15.33
C LEU A 335 -16.42 27.59 15.78
N VAL A 336 -17.46 28.00 15.05
CA VAL A 336 -18.21 29.25 15.32
C VAL A 336 -18.72 29.36 16.75
N ASN A 337 -19.14 28.23 17.34
CA ASN A 337 -19.71 28.16 18.69
C ASN A 337 -18.67 27.97 19.81
N TYR A 338 -17.38 27.93 19.47
CA TYR A 338 -16.29 27.81 20.44
C TYR A 338 -15.72 29.18 20.77
N ASN A 339 -15.20 29.36 21.99
CA ASN A 339 -14.56 30.61 22.40
C ASN A 339 -13.32 30.90 21.56
N LYS A 340 -12.80 32.13 21.62
CA LYS A 340 -11.46 32.40 21.08
C LYS A 340 -10.40 31.68 21.90
N GLY A 341 -9.32 31.23 21.27
CA GLY A 341 -8.25 30.54 21.97
C GLY A 341 -7.75 29.31 21.24
N THR A 342 -7.04 28.47 21.99
CA THR A 342 -6.47 27.22 21.48
C THR A 342 -7.52 26.12 21.59
N HIS A 343 -7.71 25.37 20.50
CA HIS A 343 -8.57 24.21 20.45
C HIS A 343 -7.81 23.00 19.95
N ILE A 344 -8.12 21.83 20.50
CA ILE A 344 -7.59 20.55 20.05
C ILE A 344 -8.70 19.83 19.29
N ILE A 345 -8.44 19.50 18.04
CA ILE A 345 -9.31 18.66 17.23
C ILE A 345 -8.68 17.28 17.19
N SER A 346 -9.31 16.32 17.85
CA SER A 346 -8.96 14.90 17.77
C SER A 346 -9.85 14.22 16.74
N TYR A 347 -9.31 13.28 15.96
CA TYR A 347 -10.04 12.61 14.89
C TYR A 347 -9.48 11.21 14.61
N TYR A 348 -10.34 10.29 14.17
CA TYR A 348 -9.98 8.97 13.67
C TYR A 348 -11.00 8.49 12.62
N SER A 349 -10.62 7.57 11.76
CA SER A 349 -11.50 6.84 10.84
C SER A 349 -11.69 5.37 11.19
N VAL A 350 -12.83 4.82 10.77
CA VAL A 350 -13.22 3.41 10.90
C VAL A 350 -13.78 2.94 9.56
N ASP A 351 -13.46 1.71 9.13
CA ASP A 351 -14.01 1.10 7.92
C ASP A 351 -15.32 0.34 8.19
N ILE A 352 -15.79 -0.44 7.21
CA ILE A 352 -17.02 -1.24 7.32
C ILE A 352 -16.85 -2.52 8.17
N LEU A 353 -15.60 -2.94 8.42
CA LEU A 353 -15.25 -4.10 9.23
C LEU A 353 -14.84 -3.72 10.66
N ASP A 354 -15.10 -2.47 11.06
CA ASP A 354 -14.77 -1.88 12.36
C ASP A 354 -13.26 -1.76 12.65
N ASN A 355 -12.38 -1.81 11.63
CA ASN A 355 -10.97 -1.50 11.81
C ASN A 355 -10.81 0.01 12.01
N ALA A 356 -10.31 0.42 13.19
CA ALA A 356 -10.16 1.81 13.58
C ALA A 356 -8.70 2.26 13.61
N GLU A 357 -8.39 3.41 13.01
CA GLU A 357 -7.04 3.98 13.08
C GLU A 357 -6.75 4.53 14.48
N GLU A 358 -5.46 4.75 14.77
CA GLU A 358 -5.07 5.49 15.97
C GLU A 358 -5.62 6.93 15.96
N ILE A 359 -6.07 7.39 17.12
CA ILE A 359 -6.60 8.75 17.27
C ILE A 359 -5.50 9.78 16.99
N LYS A 360 -5.71 10.57 15.94
CA LYS A 360 -4.88 11.72 15.57
C LYS A 360 -5.38 12.98 16.27
N SER A 361 -4.52 14.00 16.37
CA SER A 361 -4.93 15.31 16.87
C SER A 361 -4.17 16.46 16.21
N ILE A 362 -4.82 17.62 16.15
CA ILE A 362 -4.22 18.87 15.71
C ILE A 362 -4.65 20.02 16.61
N THR A 363 -3.71 20.91 16.94
CA THR A 363 -3.99 22.14 17.67
C THR A 363 -4.22 23.30 16.70
N VAL A 364 -5.35 23.98 16.85
CA VAL A 364 -5.72 25.18 16.10
C VAL A 364 -5.94 26.36 17.04
N ILE A 365 -5.70 27.58 16.56
CA ILE A 365 -5.92 28.82 17.30
C ILE A 365 -7.05 29.60 16.64
N LYS A 366 -8.21 29.64 17.29
CA LYS A 366 -9.36 30.42 16.85
C LYS A 366 -9.17 31.90 17.19
N THR A 367 -9.29 32.75 16.16
CA THR A 367 -9.17 34.22 16.25
C THR A 367 -10.45 34.91 15.80
N ASP A 368 -10.63 36.16 16.22
CA ASP A 368 -11.80 36.98 15.84
C ASP A 368 -11.64 37.64 14.45
N LEU A 369 -10.52 37.40 13.76
CA LEU A 369 -10.20 38.02 12.48
C LEU A 369 -11.08 37.43 11.38
N SER A 370 -12.24 38.03 11.10
CA SER A 370 -12.79 37.94 9.75
C SER A 370 -11.93 38.83 8.85
N SER A 371 -11.61 38.36 7.65
CA SER A 371 -10.87 39.11 6.61
C SER A 371 -11.44 40.51 6.31
N THR A 372 -12.66 40.80 6.77
CA THR A 372 -13.39 42.06 6.68
C THR A 372 -13.07 43.12 7.76
N GLU A 373 -12.52 42.78 8.93
CA GLU A 373 -12.24 43.78 9.99
C GLU A 373 -11.00 44.63 9.73
N ILE A 374 -10.14 44.22 8.78
CA ILE A 374 -8.97 45.00 8.35
C ILE A 374 -9.41 46.27 7.57
N PHE A 375 -10.61 46.29 6.97
CA PHE A 375 -11.08 47.42 6.16
C PHE A 375 -11.72 48.56 6.98
N HIS A 376 -12.29 48.30 8.15
CA HIS A 376 -12.93 49.35 8.96
C HIS A 376 -11.91 50.29 9.61
N SER A 377 -10.71 49.81 9.97
CA SER A 377 -9.66 50.66 10.54
C SER A 377 -9.06 51.63 9.51
N VAL A 378 -9.03 51.23 8.23
CA VAL A 378 -8.45 52.04 7.14
C VAL A 378 -9.45 53.09 6.63
N SER A 379 -10.75 52.75 6.61
CA SER A 379 -11.81 53.63 6.09
C SER A 379 -12.07 54.86 6.97
N ILE A 380 -11.96 54.72 8.29
CA ILE A 380 -12.13 55.82 9.24
C ILE A 380 -10.98 56.85 9.13
N ILE A 381 -9.76 56.40 8.86
CA ILE A 381 -8.58 57.28 8.69
C ILE A 381 -8.70 58.10 7.38
N ILE A 382 -9.23 57.52 6.31
CA ILE A 382 -9.44 58.21 5.03
C ILE A 382 -10.57 59.24 5.14
N ALA A 383 -11.67 58.94 5.85
CA ALA A 383 -12.79 59.86 6.04
C ALA A 383 -12.42 61.10 6.89
N VAL A 384 -11.64 60.91 7.96
CA VAL A 384 -11.14 62.03 8.78
C VAL A 384 -10.15 62.90 7.99
N SER A 385 -9.35 62.31 7.11
CA SER A 385 -8.40 63.03 6.26
C SER A 385 -9.08 63.86 5.16
N LEU A 386 -10.18 63.37 4.58
CA LEU A 386 -10.96 64.10 3.56
C LEU A 386 -11.79 65.24 4.15
N GLY A 387 -12.32 65.10 5.36
CA GLY A 387 -13.05 66.17 6.06
C GLY A 387 -12.20 67.42 6.34
N ILE A 388 -10.91 67.24 6.64
CA ILE A 388 -9.96 68.34 6.90
C ILE A 388 -9.62 69.12 5.61
N ILE A 389 -9.56 68.43 4.46
CA ILE A 389 -9.26 69.06 3.15
C ILE A 389 -10.38 69.99 2.68
N VAL A 390 -11.65 69.62 2.93
CA VAL A 390 -12.81 70.45 2.54
C VAL A 390 -12.89 71.76 3.35
N ILE A 391 -12.56 71.72 4.63
CA ILE A 391 -12.56 72.91 5.51
C ILE A 391 -11.46 73.89 5.08
N ILE A 392 -10.27 73.39 4.71
CA ILE A 392 -9.16 74.23 4.23
C ILE A 392 -9.49 74.83 2.84
N GLY A 393 -10.18 74.07 1.97
CA GLY A 393 -10.63 74.55 0.66
C GLY A 393 -11.65 75.70 0.72
N MET A 394 -12.61 75.66 1.65
CA MET A 394 -13.58 76.75 1.83
C MET A 394 -12.95 78.06 2.34
N SER A 395 -11.90 77.98 3.16
CA SER A 395 -11.17 79.18 3.62
C SER A 395 -10.37 79.86 2.51
N ILE A 396 -9.87 79.11 1.51
CA ILE A 396 -9.12 79.65 0.37
C ILE A 396 -10.05 80.32 -0.65
N ILE A 397 -11.28 79.80 -0.82
CA ILE A 397 -12.29 80.38 -1.73
C ILE A 397 -12.78 81.76 -1.23
N LEU A 398 -12.89 81.94 0.09
CA LEU A 398 -13.21 83.25 0.70
C LEU A 398 -12.10 84.29 0.50
N LEU A 399 -10.83 83.86 0.46
CA LEU A 399 -9.70 84.74 0.16
C LEU A 399 -9.63 85.11 -1.34
N TYR A 400 -10.07 84.22 -2.22
CA TYR A 400 -10.06 84.43 -3.68
C TYR A 400 -11.12 85.45 -4.13
N TRP A 401 -12.27 85.53 -3.46
CA TRP A 401 -13.30 86.53 -3.75
C TRP A 401 -12.87 87.97 -3.46
N ASN A 402 -11.86 88.17 -2.60
CA ASN A 402 -11.37 89.51 -2.27
C ASN A 402 -10.39 90.07 -3.32
N LYS A 403 -9.89 89.24 -4.25
CA LYS A 403 -8.83 89.63 -5.21
C LYS A 403 -9.36 89.87 -6.64
N LYS A 404 -10.56 89.39 -6.98
CA LYS A 404 -11.16 89.51 -8.33
C LYS A 404 -11.95 90.81 -8.51
N ARG A 405 -11.24 91.95 -8.57
CA ARG A 405 -11.83 93.26 -8.93
C ARG A 405 -10.95 94.17 -9.81
N LYS A 406 -9.91 93.62 -10.44
CA LYS A 406 -9.09 94.27 -11.48
C LYS A 406 -8.37 93.16 -12.25
N ASP A 407 -8.32 93.06 -13.56
CA ASP A 407 -9.01 93.71 -14.67
C ASP A 407 -8.86 92.72 -15.83
N ASP A 408 -9.93 92.54 -16.59
CA ASP A 408 -9.96 91.77 -17.82
C ASP A 408 -9.22 92.52 -18.95
N ARG A 409 -8.32 91.85 -19.69
CA ARG A 409 -8.21 92.08 -21.14
C ARG A 409 -7.65 90.85 -21.86
N MET A 410 -8.55 90.31 -22.67
CA MET A 410 -8.55 89.00 -23.31
C MET A 410 -7.61 88.87 -24.52
N ASP A 411 -7.22 87.61 -24.75
CA ASP A 411 -7.15 86.92 -26.04
C ASP A 411 -6.18 87.39 -27.13
N SER A 412 -5.15 86.56 -27.35
CA SER A 412 -4.96 85.81 -28.61
C SER A 412 -3.69 84.95 -28.51
N LEU A 413 -3.84 83.74 -27.97
CA LEU A 413 -3.67 82.46 -28.68
C LEU A 413 -2.23 82.03 -29.01
N LYS A 414 -1.76 81.05 -28.21
CA LYS A 414 -1.22 79.77 -28.71
C LYS A 414 0.14 79.71 -29.43
N GLU A 415 0.96 80.75 -29.45
CA GLU A 415 2.29 80.66 -30.10
C GLU A 415 3.51 80.42 -29.18
N ASP A 416 3.35 80.31 -27.86
CA ASP A 416 4.50 80.19 -26.93
C ASP A 416 4.82 78.75 -26.45
N SER A 417 4.17 77.70 -26.98
CA SER A 417 4.53 76.31 -26.64
C SER A 417 5.89 75.84 -27.21
N GLN A 418 6.51 76.64 -28.08
CA GLN A 418 7.86 76.39 -28.59
C GLN A 418 8.97 77.14 -27.83
N ARG A 419 8.66 78.08 -26.92
CA ARG A 419 9.69 78.87 -26.19
C ARG A 419 10.09 78.32 -24.83
N GLU A 420 9.38 77.34 -24.28
CA GLU A 420 9.72 76.77 -22.96
C GLU A 420 10.70 75.59 -23.02
N LYS A 421 10.92 75.01 -24.21
CA LYS A 421 11.98 74.00 -24.45
C LYS A 421 13.39 74.60 -24.45
N GLU A 422 13.54 75.91 -24.64
CA GLU A 422 14.83 76.62 -24.64
C GLU A 422 15.21 77.24 -23.27
N LYS A 423 14.40 77.05 -22.22
CA LYS A 423 14.65 77.68 -20.90
C LYS A 423 15.23 76.74 -19.83
N ILE A 424 15.40 75.45 -20.13
CA ILE A 424 15.97 74.47 -19.19
C ILE A 424 17.51 74.35 -19.32
N ASP A 425 18.11 74.89 -20.38
CA ASP A 425 19.57 74.79 -20.64
C ASP A 425 20.41 75.93 -20.00
N ASN A 426 19.79 76.86 -19.25
CA ASN A 426 20.43 78.11 -18.82
C ASN A 426 20.63 78.29 -17.30
N ASP A 427 20.66 77.22 -16.49
CA ASP A 427 21.04 77.33 -15.07
C ASP A 427 21.95 76.20 -14.57
N ILE A 428 22.89 75.74 -15.40
CA ILE A 428 24.05 74.97 -14.93
C ILE A 428 25.26 75.91 -14.89
N THR A 429 25.66 76.33 -13.68
CA THR A 429 26.95 76.99 -13.51
C THR A 429 28.05 75.93 -13.54
N TYR A 430 28.94 75.95 -14.54
CA TYR A 430 30.07 75.03 -14.61
C TYR A 430 31.14 75.41 -13.56
N HIS A 431 31.60 74.43 -12.77
CA HIS A 431 32.74 74.57 -11.87
C HIS A 431 34.04 74.75 -12.68
N LYS A 432 35.08 75.37 -12.11
CA LYS A 432 36.36 75.56 -12.84
C LYS A 432 37.12 74.25 -13.11
N ASP A 433 36.78 73.20 -12.37
CA ASP A 433 37.43 71.89 -12.46
C ASP A 433 36.69 70.98 -13.45
N PRO A 434 37.35 70.49 -14.51
CA PRO A 434 36.74 69.61 -15.51
C PRO A 434 36.20 68.29 -14.93
N VAL A 435 36.87 67.73 -13.92
CA VAL A 435 36.47 66.46 -13.29
C VAL A 435 35.16 66.66 -12.52
N VAL A 436 35.02 67.79 -11.81
CA VAL A 436 33.78 68.13 -11.09
C VAL A 436 32.62 68.33 -12.07
N ASN A 437 32.84 68.98 -13.20
CA ASN A 437 31.81 69.19 -14.23
C ASN A 437 31.32 67.89 -14.84
N PHE A 438 32.24 66.97 -15.17
CA PHE A 438 31.88 65.66 -15.70
C PHE A 438 30.96 64.89 -14.75
N ILE A 439 31.23 64.96 -13.44
CA ILE A 439 30.40 64.28 -12.41
C ILE A 439 29.00 64.89 -12.32
N ILE A 440 28.87 66.22 -12.37
CA ILE A 440 27.57 66.89 -12.34
C ILE A 440 26.75 66.50 -13.57
N SER A 441 27.35 66.51 -14.75
CA SER A 441 26.67 66.13 -15.99
C SER A 441 26.22 64.67 -15.98
N ASP A 442 27.06 63.73 -15.51
CA ASP A 442 26.72 62.29 -15.35
C ASP A 442 25.51 62.12 -14.41
N LEU A 443 25.48 62.85 -13.29
CA LEU A 443 24.38 62.79 -12.32
C LEU A 443 23.08 63.40 -12.83
N LEU A 444 23.13 64.55 -13.50
CA LEU A 444 21.94 65.19 -14.06
C LEU A 444 21.37 64.38 -15.24
N LEU A 445 22.22 63.81 -16.09
CA LEU A 445 21.78 62.90 -17.16
C LEU A 445 21.01 61.71 -16.61
N GLN A 446 21.46 61.14 -15.50
CA GLN A 446 20.88 59.92 -14.96
C GLN A 446 19.66 60.17 -14.06
N TYR A 447 19.60 61.31 -13.36
CA TYR A 447 18.64 61.53 -12.25
C TYR A 447 18.04 62.96 -12.18
N SER A 448 18.05 63.75 -13.25
CA SER A 448 17.59 65.15 -13.26
C SER A 448 16.23 65.40 -12.61
N GLU A 449 15.24 64.53 -12.85
CA GLU A 449 13.86 64.74 -12.35
C GLU A 449 13.73 64.67 -10.83
N ILE A 450 14.68 63.98 -10.17
CA ILE A 450 14.66 63.73 -8.73
C ILE A 450 15.74 64.49 -7.96
N ILE A 451 16.79 64.98 -8.62
CA ILE A 451 17.85 65.78 -7.97
C ILE A 451 17.29 67.15 -7.56
N ILE A 452 17.67 67.57 -6.35
CA ILE A 452 17.31 68.86 -5.77
C ILE A 452 18.55 69.74 -5.63
N ALA A 453 19.65 69.16 -5.14
CA ALA A 453 20.91 69.88 -4.99
C ALA A 453 22.11 68.92 -4.96
N ILE A 454 23.27 69.41 -5.39
CA ILE A 454 24.55 68.69 -5.36
C ILE A 454 25.58 69.53 -4.60
N TYR A 455 26.30 68.89 -3.69
CA TYR A 455 27.38 69.49 -2.90
C TYR A 455 28.64 68.64 -2.98
N GLY A 456 29.79 69.30 -3.14
CA GLY A 456 31.10 68.66 -2.99
C GLY A 456 31.66 68.91 -1.59
N ILE A 457 32.28 67.88 -1.03
CA ILE A 457 32.95 67.88 0.26
C ILE A 457 34.24 67.05 0.17
N GLY A 458 35.09 67.15 1.18
CA GLY A 458 36.29 66.33 1.31
C GLY A 458 37.60 67.06 0.98
N SER A 459 38.70 66.32 1.12
CA SER A 459 40.08 66.84 1.02
C SER A 459 40.44 67.41 -0.36
N TYR A 460 39.69 67.04 -1.40
CA TYR A 460 39.86 67.52 -2.77
C TYR A 460 39.69 69.03 -2.92
N PHE A 461 38.90 69.68 -2.08
CA PHE A 461 38.59 71.12 -2.18
C PHE A 461 39.42 72.00 -1.22
N ASP A 462 40.37 71.40 -0.48
CA ASP A 462 41.14 72.11 0.55
C ASP A 462 42.62 72.21 0.16
N ASP A 463 42.98 73.37 -0.38
CA ASP A 463 44.35 73.68 -0.80
C ASP A 463 45.30 73.91 0.38
N GLU A 464 44.78 74.16 1.59
CA GLU A 464 45.54 74.50 2.79
C GLU A 464 45.97 73.28 3.62
N LEU A 465 45.57 72.07 3.22
CA LEU A 465 45.97 70.84 3.91
C LEU A 465 47.50 70.61 3.88
N PRO A 466 48.08 70.04 4.96
CA PRO A 466 49.50 69.71 5.02
C PRO A 466 49.95 68.84 3.83
N SER A 467 51.17 69.05 3.34
CA SER A 467 51.68 68.39 2.12
C SER A 467 51.77 66.86 2.20
N ASN A 468 51.71 66.28 3.41
CA ASN A 468 51.68 64.85 3.64
C ASN A 468 50.26 64.25 3.67
N TRP A 469 49.20 65.06 3.49
CA TRP A 469 47.83 64.58 3.36
C TRP A 469 47.50 64.26 1.89
N THR A 470 46.73 63.20 1.69
CA THR A 470 46.29 62.79 0.36
C THR A 470 45.13 63.67 -0.09
N LYS A 471 45.23 64.31 -1.26
CA LYS A 471 44.20 65.21 -1.81
C LYS A 471 43.37 64.56 -2.93
N ASN A 472 43.36 63.23 -3.00
CA ASN A 472 42.80 62.48 -4.13
C ASN A 472 41.39 61.93 -3.85
N ASP A 473 40.74 62.37 -2.77
CA ASP A 473 39.42 61.89 -2.35
C ASP A 473 38.38 63.02 -2.49
N LEU A 474 37.46 62.83 -3.46
CA LEU A 474 36.35 63.73 -3.78
C LEU A 474 35.03 63.12 -3.31
N ASP A 475 34.43 63.70 -2.29
CA ASP A 475 33.14 63.24 -1.74
C ASP A 475 32.01 64.14 -2.26
N VAL A 476 30.93 63.54 -2.78
CA VAL A 476 29.79 64.25 -3.36
C VAL A 476 28.50 63.84 -2.67
N ILE A 477 27.74 64.82 -2.17
CA ILE A 477 26.43 64.62 -1.55
C ILE A 477 25.35 65.14 -2.50
N VAL A 478 24.39 64.28 -2.82
CA VAL A 478 23.27 64.58 -3.72
C VAL A 478 21.96 64.44 -2.96
N PHE A 479 21.20 65.54 -2.90
CA PHE A 479 19.86 65.56 -2.32
C PHE A 479 18.83 65.22 -3.39
N VAL A 480 17.95 64.28 -3.07
CA VAL A 480 16.91 63.79 -3.99
C VAL A 480 15.51 63.81 -3.38
N LYS A 481 14.48 63.91 -4.23
CA LYS A 481 13.06 63.84 -3.81
C LYS A 481 12.69 62.47 -3.27
N SER A 482 13.20 61.40 -3.89
CA SER A 482 12.97 60.00 -3.49
C SER A 482 14.14 59.10 -3.90
N LEU A 483 14.32 57.98 -3.19
CA LEU A 483 15.29 56.92 -3.53
C LEU A 483 14.65 55.74 -4.28
N GLU A 484 13.33 55.73 -4.47
CA GLU A 484 12.59 54.57 -4.98
C GLU A 484 12.92 54.23 -6.43
N ILE A 485 13.31 55.24 -7.22
CA ILE A 485 13.58 55.12 -8.66
C ILE A 485 15.06 54.79 -8.95
N ILE A 486 15.92 54.77 -7.92
CA ILE A 486 17.36 54.54 -8.09
C ILE A 486 17.65 53.03 -8.00
N PRO A 487 18.28 52.42 -9.02
CA PRO A 487 18.59 50.98 -9.04
C PRO A 487 19.41 50.54 -7.82
N LYS A 488 18.94 49.49 -7.12
CA LYS A 488 19.50 49.04 -5.83
C LYS A 488 20.71 48.11 -5.92
N GLN A 489 21.20 47.79 -7.11
CA GLN A 489 22.35 46.90 -7.27
C GLN A 489 23.64 47.70 -7.08
N GLN A 490 24.47 47.30 -6.10
CA GLN A 490 25.73 47.91 -5.65
C GLN A 490 25.66 48.91 -4.46
N TRP A 491 24.97 48.58 -3.38
CA TRP A 491 24.95 49.42 -2.17
C TRP A 491 25.50 48.63 -0.96
N THR A 492 26.44 49.21 -0.21
CA THR A 492 26.77 48.78 1.17
C THR A 492 25.80 49.41 2.17
N GLU A 493 25.87 49.01 3.46
CA GLU A 493 24.95 49.46 4.53
C GLU A 493 24.86 50.99 4.72
N ILE A 494 25.88 51.73 4.29
CA ILE A 494 25.74 53.14 3.97
C ILE A 494 25.89 53.29 2.45
N ARG A 495 24.95 54.03 1.90
CA ARG A 495 24.47 53.95 0.54
C ARG A 495 25.34 54.80 -0.41
N TYR A 496 26.53 54.30 -0.73
CA TYR A 496 27.56 55.00 -1.53
C TYR A 496 27.90 54.29 -2.84
N ARG A 497 28.19 55.06 -3.91
CA ARG A 497 28.85 54.57 -5.12
C ARG A 497 30.29 55.07 -5.15
N LYS A 498 31.27 54.15 -5.25
CA LYS A 498 32.68 54.48 -5.47
C LYS A 498 33.00 54.43 -6.96
N LYS A 499 33.58 55.49 -7.52
CA LYS A 499 34.08 55.56 -8.91
C LYS A 499 35.51 56.10 -8.88
N VAL A 500 36.38 55.58 -9.73
CA VAL A 500 37.72 56.17 -9.91
C VAL A 500 37.76 56.81 -11.30
N VAL A 501 38.07 58.09 -11.35
CA VAL A 501 38.18 58.87 -12.60
C VAL A 501 39.51 59.61 -12.53
N GLU A 502 40.38 59.40 -13.51
CA GLU A 502 41.71 60.05 -13.60
C GLU A 502 42.58 59.94 -12.33
N GLY A 503 42.45 58.83 -11.58
CA GLY A 503 43.23 58.57 -10.36
C GLY A 503 42.64 59.16 -9.07
N ILE A 504 41.55 59.92 -9.16
CA ILE A 504 40.80 60.46 -8.02
C ILE A 504 39.73 59.46 -7.60
N GLN A 505 39.64 59.17 -6.30
CA GLN A 505 38.58 58.33 -5.75
C GLN A 505 37.36 59.19 -5.44
N ILE A 506 36.22 58.83 -6.02
CA ILE A 506 34.98 59.58 -5.90
C ILE A 506 33.96 58.76 -5.12
N TRP A 507 33.40 59.36 -4.09
CA TRP A 507 32.34 58.77 -3.27
C TRP A 507 31.07 59.58 -3.37
N ILE A 508 29.98 58.97 -3.85
CA ILE A 508 28.69 59.65 -4.04
C ILE A 508 27.67 59.13 -3.03
N GLY A 509 27.15 60.02 -2.18
CA GLY A 509 26.09 59.74 -1.22
C GLY A 509 24.75 60.37 -1.62
N LEU A 510 23.69 59.56 -1.70
CA LEU A 510 22.34 59.99 -2.06
C LEU A 510 21.44 60.11 -0.81
N ILE A 511 20.87 61.30 -0.57
CA ILE A 511 20.08 61.60 0.63
C ILE A 511 18.65 62.06 0.25
N PRO A 512 17.59 61.33 0.65
CA PRO A 512 16.21 61.76 0.39
C PRO A 512 15.76 62.83 1.38
N LEU A 513 14.97 63.80 0.91
CA LEU A 513 14.40 64.91 1.72
C LEU A 513 13.73 64.45 3.03
N LYS A 514 13.05 63.29 3.01
CA LYS A 514 12.32 62.74 4.16
C LYS A 514 13.22 62.31 5.33
N ARG A 515 14.53 62.16 5.11
CA ARG A 515 15.53 61.82 6.14
C ARG A 515 16.12 63.03 6.86
N ILE A 516 15.79 64.27 6.47
CA ILE A 516 16.30 65.48 7.11
C ILE A 516 15.47 65.79 8.36
N LYS A 517 15.69 65.00 9.40
CA LYS A 517 15.39 65.34 10.80
C LYS A 517 16.55 64.81 11.63
N ILE A 518 17.68 65.53 11.69
CA ILE A 518 18.63 65.63 12.81
C ILE A 518 19.86 66.47 12.39
N LYS A 519 20.13 67.49 13.22
CA LYS A 519 21.38 68.24 13.52
C LYS A 519 22.18 68.97 12.42
N LEU A 520 21.99 70.28 12.48
CA LEU A 520 22.71 71.43 11.92
C LEU A 520 24.19 71.59 12.41
N TYR A 521 25.00 70.54 12.52
CA TYR A 521 26.38 70.64 13.07
C TYR A 521 27.54 70.13 12.19
N LEU A 522 27.27 69.72 10.95
CA LEU A 522 28.23 69.57 9.86
C LEU A 522 27.65 70.45 8.75
N VAL A 523 28.24 71.54 8.26
CA VAL A 523 29.58 71.63 7.68
C VAL A 523 29.90 73.13 7.54
N LYS A 524 31.08 73.55 8.04
CA LYS A 524 31.55 74.94 7.90
C LYS A 524 32.21 75.23 6.53
N ASN A 525 32.38 74.22 5.69
CA ASN A 525 32.98 74.28 4.35
C ASN A 525 32.14 73.50 3.30
N LEU A 526 30.87 73.88 3.09
CA LEU A 526 30.05 73.35 1.99
C LEU A 526 30.14 74.32 0.82
N TYR A 527 30.70 73.87 -0.31
CA TYR A 527 30.62 74.61 -1.56
C TYR A 527 29.42 74.11 -2.34
N ARG A 528 28.43 75.00 -2.54
CA ARG A 528 27.27 74.71 -3.37
C ARG A 528 27.71 74.71 -4.83
N ILE A 529 27.55 73.59 -5.52
CA ILE A 529 28.09 73.41 -6.86
C ILE A 529 27.05 73.76 -7.95
N THR A 530 25.75 73.73 -7.65
CA THR A 530 24.68 74.11 -8.61
C THR A 530 23.55 74.94 -7.99
N SER A 531 22.97 75.86 -8.77
CA SER A 531 21.78 76.67 -8.43
C SER A 531 20.48 75.99 -8.87
N GLY A 532 19.55 75.84 -7.93
CA GLY A 532 18.23 75.23 -8.14
C GLY A 532 17.56 75.06 -6.77
N ALA A 533 16.34 75.59 -6.60
CA ALA A 533 15.66 75.70 -5.30
C ALA A 533 14.94 74.41 -4.89
#